data_AF-A0A0P1A7J1-F1
#
_entry.id   AF-A0A0P1A7J1-F1
#
_cell.length_a   1.000
_cell.length_b   1.000
_cell.length_c   1.000
_cell.angle_alpha   90.00
_cell.angle_beta   90.00
_cell.angle_gamma   90.00
#
_symmetry.space_group_name_H-M   'P 1'
#
loop_
_entity.id
_entity.type
_entity.pdbx_description
1 polymer ?
#
loop_
_entity_poly.entity_id
_entity_poly.type
_entity_poly.pdbx_seq_one_letter_code
_entity_poly.pdbx_strand_id
1 'polypeptide(L)' 'MVNSGLGGRSDPKKYRPLTLLNNDAKFGPKALAYRLKQVLPKLVGDDQFGFVPGRDIRHAIRYLLDL' A
#
# COMPACT_ATOMS: atom_id res chain seq x y z
N MET A 1 8.10 -35.74 -15.04
CA MET A 1 8.93 -34.88 -14.15
C MET A 1 8.28 -33.49 -14.08
N VAL A 2 7.30 -33.30 -13.21
CA VAL A 2 6.62 -32.01 -13.03
C VAL A 2 7.56 -31.11 -12.21
N ASN A 3 8.04 -30.04 -12.84
CA ASN A 3 8.97 -29.10 -12.23
C ASN A 3 8.26 -28.37 -11.08
N SER A 4 8.69 -28.62 -9.85
CA SER A 4 8.19 -27.98 -8.64
C SER A 4 8.54 -26.49 -8.65
N GLY A 5 7.62 -25.66 -9.17
CA GLY A 5 7.74 -24.22 -9.41
C GLY A 5 7.88 -23.32 -8.19
N LEU A 6 8.45 -23.79 -7.09
CA LEU A 6 8.82 -22.96 -5.95
C LEU A 6 10.29 -22.54 -6.13
N GLY A 7 10.52 -21.53 -6.99
CA GLY A 7 11.83 -20.88 -7.09
C GLY A 7 12.38 -20.55 -5.71
N GLY A 8 13.60 -20.97 -5.43
CA GLY A 8 14.22 -20.91 -4.11
C GLY A 8 14.28 -19.49 -3.54
N ARG A 9 14.58 -19.37 -2.23
CA ARG A 9 14.70 -18.08 -1.52
C ARG A 9 15.68 -17.09 -2.18
N SER A 10 16.57 -17.57 -3.02
CA SER A 10 17.56 -16.83 -3.79
C SER A 10 17.05 -16.24 -5.11
N ASP A 11 15.77 -16.44 -5.49
CA ASP A 11 15.20 -15.80 -6.69
C ASP A 11 15.12 -14.27 -6.51
N PRO A 12 15.91 -13.48 -7.27
CA PRO A 12 15.95 -12.02 -7.13
C PRO A 12 14.59 -11.36 -7.38
N LYS A 13 13.69 -11.99 -8.15
CA LYS A 13 12.35 -11.46 -8.43
C LYS A 13 11.47 -11.35 -7.17
N LYS A 14 11.79 -12.16 -6.14
CA LYS A 14 11.08 -12.19 -4.85
C LYS A 14 11.69 -11.27 -3.80
N TYR A 15 12.87 -10.71 -4.05
CA TYR A 15 13.51 -9.80 -3.11
C TYR A 15 12.69 -8.50 -2.99
N ARG A 16 12.33 -8.14 -1.76
CA ARG A 16 11.66 -6.90 -1.38
C ARG A 16 12.41 -6.32 -0.18
N PRO A 17 13.45 -5.51 -0.40
CA PRO A 17 14.22 -4.94 0.69
C PRO A 17 13.32 -4.03 1.53
N LEU A 18 13.36 -4.21 2.85
CA LEU A 18 12.69 -3.33 3.79
C LEU A 18 13.75 -2.52 4.53
N THR A 19 13.69 -1.19 4.40
CA THR A 19 14.58 -0.30 5.13
C THR A 19 14.07 -0.09 6.54
N LEU A 20 14.85 -0.52 7.54
CA LEU A 20 14.58 -0.24 8.94
C LEU A 20 15.17 1.13 9.31
N LEU A 21 14.32 2.16 9.26
CA LEU A 21 14.69 3.51 9.71
C LEU A 21 14.59 3.62 11.23
N ASN A 22 15.46 4.45 11.83
CA ASN A 22 15.35 4.88 13.22
C ASN A 22 14.01 5.58 13.47
N ASN A 23 13.54 5.54 14.72
CA ASN A 23 12.26 6.14 15.09
C ASN A 23 12.20 7.64 14.78
N ASP A 24 13.29 8.37 15.01
CA ASP A 24 13.36 9.81 14.81
C ASP A 24 13.12 10.19 13.34
N ALA A 25 13.68 9.40 12.41
CA ALA A 25 13.47 9.58 10.98
C ALA A 25 12.01 9.31 10.54
N LYS A 26 11.22 8.58 11.34
CA LYS A 26 9.81 8.28 11.06
C LYS A 26 8.86 9.33 11.60
N PHE A 27 9.29 10.15 12.57
CA PHE A 27 8.41 11.08 13.28
C PHE A 27 7.83 12.15 12.34
N GLY A 28 8.69 12.82 11.56
CA GLY A 28 8.28 13.85 10.60
C GLY A 28 7.22 13.36 9.60
N PRO A 29 7.51 12.28 8.83
CA PRO A 29 6.54 11.69 7.91
C PRO A 29 5.24 11.26 8.59
N LYS A 30 5.30 10.71 9.81
CA LYS A 30 4.12 10.30 10.57
C LYS A 30 3.24 11.50 10.95
N ALA A 31 3.85 12.59 11.41
CA ALA A 31 3.15 13.82 11.76
C ALA A 31 2.48 14.44 10.53
N LEU A 32 3.19 14.49 9.39
CA LEU A 32 2.63 14.97 8.13
C LEU A 32 1.45 14.10 7.67
N ALA A 33 1.63 12.78 7.66
CA ALA A 33 0.57 11.84 7.29
C ALA A 33 -0.67 12.02 8.19
N TYR A 34 -0.49 12.24 9.49
CA TYR A 34 -1.60 12.49 10.42
C TYR A 34 -2.39 13.76 10.05
N ARG A 35 -1.71 14.85 9.73
CA ARG A 35 -2.37 16.10 9.28
C ARG A 35 -3.08 15.92 7.94
N LEU A 36 -2.44 15.24 7.00
CA LEU A 36 -2.99 15.03 5.65
C LEU A 36 -4.25 14.17 5.64
N LYS A 37 -4.44 13.27 6.60
CA LYS A 37 -5.63 12.40 6.67
C LYS A 37 -6.96 13.15 6.56
N GLN A 38 -7.05 14.38 7.07
CA GLN A 38 -8.29 15.16 7.06
C GLN A 38 -8.64 15.72 5.68
N VAL A 39 -7.63 16.00 4.86
CA VAL A 39 -7.79 16.61 3.54
C VAL A 39 -7.64 15.61 2.41
N LEU A 40 -6.98 14.47 2.66
CA LEU A 40 -6.68 13.46 1.66
C LEU A 40 -7.91 13.02 0.85
N PRO A 41 -9.10 12.73 1.45
CA PRO A 41 -10.27 12.32 0.69
C PRO A 41 -10.80 13.38 -0.30
N LYS A 42 -10.44 14.67 -0.10
CA LYS A 42 -10.84 15.77 -1.00
C LYS A 42 -9.83 16.00 -2.13
N LEU A 43 -8.60 15.49 -1.98
CA LEU A 43 -7.51 15.71 -2.92
C LEU A 43 -7.35 14.54 -3.91
N VAL A 44 -7.68 13.32 -3.48
CA VAL A 44 -7.56 12.12 -4.32
C VAL A 44 -8.88 11.77 -4.98
N GLY A 45 -8.82 11.23 -6.20
CA GLY A 45 -9.99 10.75 -6.94
C GLY A 45 -10.70 9.59 -6.24
N ASP A 46 -11.93 9.32 -6.63
CA ASP A 46 -12.75 8.23 -6.06
C ASP A 46 -12.24 6.82 -6.42
N ASP A 47 -11.38 6.72 -7.42
CA ASP A 47 -10.65 5.54 -7.86
C ASP A 47 -9.43 5.19 -6.96
N GLN A 48 -9.06 6.06 -6.02
CA GLN A 48 -8.01 5.79 -5.04
C GLN A 48 -8.58 5.06 -3.81
N PHE A 49 -8.50 3.74 -3.78
CA PHE A 49 -9.03 2.92 -2.68
C PHE A 49 -8.03 2.64 -1.55
N GLY A 50 -6.73 2.73 -1.84
CA GLY A 50 -5.66 2.43 -0.88
C GLY A 50 -5.24 3.65 -0.06
N PHE A 51 -4.98 3.44 1.23
CA PHE A 51 -4.40 4.44 2.15
C PHE A 51 -5.23 5.72 2.37
N VAL A 52 -6.51 5.69 2.01
CA VAL A 52 -7.46 6.79 2.24
C VAL A 52 -8.39 6.42 3.40
N PRO A 53 -8.54 7.26 4.43
CA PRO A 53 -9.48 6.99 5.52
C PRO A 53 -10.90 6.73 5.01
N GLY A 54 -11.53 5.66 5.48
CA GLY A 54 -12.91 5.30 5.10
C GLY A 54 -13.02 4.51 3.78
N ARG A 55 -11.94 4.34 3.02
CA ARG A 55 -11.90 3.49 1.83
C ARG A 55 -11.16 2.19 2.15
N ASP A 56 -11.58 1.10 1.51
CA ASP A 56 -10.94 -0.21 1.64
C ASP A 56 -10.92 -0.96 0.31
N ILE A 57 -10.28 -2.13 0.29
CA ILE A 57 -10.15 -2.94 -0.93
C ILE A 57 -11.48 -3.46 -1.49
N ARG A 58 -12.53 -3.56 -0.67
CA ARG A 58 -13.87 -3.99 -1.12
C ARG A 58 -14.51 -2.90 -1.98
N HIS A 59 -14.22 -1.64 -1.70
CA HIS A 59 -14.67 -0.52 -2.55
C HIS A 59 -14.09 -0.63 -3.96
N ALA A 60 -12.84 -1.10 -4.11
CA ALA A 60 -12.24 -1.32 -5.42
C ALA A 60 -12.97 -2.42 -6.22
N ILE A 61 -13.32 -3.52 -5.56
CA ILE A 61 -14.09 -4.61 -6.18
C ILE A 61 -15.48 -4.10 -6.57
N ARG A 62 -16.15 -3.38 -5.68
CA ARG A 62 -17.48 -2.84 -5.95
C ARG A 62 -17.47 -1.85 -7.11
N TYR A 63 -16.49 -0.94 -7.13
CA TYR A 63 -16.30 0.00 -8.22
C TYR A 63 -16.12 -0.71 -9.56
N LEU A 64 -15.32 -1.79 -9.60
CA LEU A 64 -15.14 -2.60 -10.81
C LEU A 64 -16.42 -3.30 -11.27
N LEU A 65 -17.26 -3.76 -10.34
CA LEU A 65 -18.53 -4.43 -10.65
C LEU A 65 -19.63 -3.44 -11.09
N ASP A 66 -19.49 -2.16 -10.72
CA ASP A 66 -20.43 -1.09 -11.06
C ASP A 66 -20.04 -0.35 -12.36
N LEU A 67 -18.87 -0.66 -12.96
CA LEU A 67 -18.43 -0.22 -14.29
C LEU A 67 -19.15 -1.01 -15.39
#